data_AF-T1EIG9-F1
#
_entry.id   AF-T1EIG9-F1
#
_cell.length_a   1.000
_cell.length_b   1.000
_cell.length_c   1.000
_cell.angle_alpha   90.00
_cell.angle_beta   90.00
_cell.angle_gamma   90.00
#
_symmetry.space_group_name_H-M   'P 1'
#
loop_
_entity.id
_entity.type
_entity.pdbx_description
1 polymer ?
#
loop_
_entity_poly.entity_id
_entity_poly.type
_entity_poly.pdbx_seq_one_letter_code
_entity_poly.pdbx_strand_id
1 'polypeptide(L)'
;HEYLGSRDRPMDDSYTCKVCDHVSLDLLKYFHHTLTSHKSFICHQCGRCFTTKSSLLRHRPIHTGLRRFACSICQKAFYRKDKCKAHIKKH
;
A
#
# COMPACT_ATOMS: atom_id res chain seq x y z
N HIS A 1 42.53 -18.76 30.40
CA HIS A 1 42.58 -17.89 29.21
C HIS A 1 41.32 -18.20 28.41
N GLU A 2 40.15 -17.80 28.90
CA GLU A 2 39.52 -16.48 28.65
C GLU A 2 39.38 -16.28 27.13
N TYR A 3 38.19 -16.36 26.53
CA TYR A 3 37.11 -15.41 26.72
C TYR A 3 35.74 -16.03 26.41
N LEU A 4 34.84 -15.91 27.39
CA LEU A 4 33.39 -15.90 27.18
C LEU A 4 33.04 -14.70 26.28
N GLY A 5 32.17 -14.91 25.30
CA GLY A 5 31.76 -13.88 24.37
C GLY A 5 30.55 -14.35 23.58
N SER A 6 29.45 -14.57 24.29
CA SER A 6 28.09 -14.61 23.76
C SER A 6 27.99 -13.60 22.62
N ARG A 7 27.88 -14.08 21.39
CA ARG A 7 27.28 -13.25 20.34
C ARG A 7 25.80 -13.29 20.62
N ASP A 8 25.36 -12.41 21.52
CA ASP A 8 23.98 -11.96 21.61
C ASP A 8 23.49 -11.75 20.18
N ARG A 9 22.74 -12.73 19.67
CA ARG A 9 22.00 -12.57 18.43
C ARG A 9 20.98 -11.49 18.75
N PRO A 10 21.03 -10.30 18.12
CA PRO A 10 20.10 -9.24 18.47
C PRO A 10 18.68 -9.76 18.24
N MET A 11 17.94 -9.82 19.33
CA MET A 11 16.53 -10.09 19.35
C MET A 11 15.87 -8.84 18.74
N ASP A 12 15.52 -8.90 17.44
CA ASP A 12 14.93 -7.86 16.57
C ASP A 12 15.83 -7.31 15.43
N ASP A 13 16.40 -8.17 14.57
CA ASP A 13 16.95 -7.75 13.26
C ASP A 13 15.82 -7.57 12.23
N SER A 14 14.84 -6.73 12.57
CA SER A 14 13.70 -6.45 11.71
C SER A 14 13.79 -5.02 11.16
N TYR A 15 13.91 -4.92 9.84
CA TYR A 15 14.00 -3.66 9.13
C TYR A 15 12.59 -3.15 8.84
N THR A 16 12.19 -2.12 9.57
CA THR A 16 10.91 -1.44 9.39
C THR A 16 11.01 -0.35 8.33
N CYS A 17 10.16 -0.46 7.30
CA CYS A 17 10.01 0.58 6.29
C CYS A 17 9.22 1.74 6.88
N LYS A 18 9.88 2.87 7.15
CA LYS A 18 9.23 4.10 7.69
C LYS A 18 8.16 4.72 6.79
N VAL A 19 7.96 4.15 5.60
CA VAL A 19 7.05 4.62 4.57
C VAL A 19 5.73 3.84 4.56
N CYS A 20 5.73 2.57 4.97
CA CYS A 20 4.54 1.71 4.96
C CYS A 20 4.46 0.74 6.14
N ASP A 21 5.30 0.94 7.17
CA ASP A 21 5.48 0.10 8.35
C ASP A 21 5.73 -1.39 8.05
N HIS A 22 6.15 -1.70 6.82
CA HIS A 22 6.50 -3.07 6.43
C HIS A 22 7.76 -3.50 7.15
N VAL A 23 7.65 -4.57 7.94
CA VAL A 23 8.75 -5.22 8.62
C VAL A 23 9.37 -6.25 7.68
N SER A 24 10.67 -6.14 7.41
CA SER A 24 11.43 -7.15 6.66
C SER A 24 12.56 -7.68 7.52
N LEU A 25 12.73 -8.99 7.56
CA LEU A 25 13.84 -9.63 8.29
C LEU A 25 15.11 -9.76 7.43
N ASP A 26 15.06 -9.30 6.17
CA ASP A 26 16.15 -9.42 5.20
C ASP A 26 16.55 -8.04 4.69
N LEU A 27 17.83 -7.70 4.86
CA LEU A 27 18.35 -6.38 4.52
C LEU A 27 18.28 -6.09 3.01
N LEU A 28 18.49 -7.09 2.16
CA LEU A 28 18.46 -6.92 0.70
C LEU A 28 17.03 -6.67 0.20
N LYS A 29 16.06 -7.43 0.72
CA LYS A 29 14.62 -7.21 0.47
C LYS A 29 14.16 -5.89 1.04
N TYR A 30 14.63 -5.49 2.22
CA TYR A 30 14.37 -4.18 2.79
C TYR A 30 14.90 -3.07 1.87
N PHE A 31 16.15 -3.12 1.41
CA PHE A 31 16.72 -2.12 0.51
C PHE A 31 15.96 -2.06 -0.83
N HIS A 32 15.69 -3.21 -1.45
CA HIS A 32 14.93 -3.26 -2.69
C HIS A 32 13.50 -2.72 -2.50
N HIS A 33 12.85 -3.06 -1.40
CA HIS A 33 11.54 -2.54 -1.00
C HIS A 33 11.60 -1.02 -0.75
N THR A 34 12.60 -0.53 -0.06
CA THR A 34 12.75 0.89 0.32
C THR A 34 13.09 1.75 -0.89
N LEU A 35 13.97 1.28 -1.79
CA LEU A 35 14.28 1.94 -3.05
C LEU A 35 13.06 1.99 -3.99
N THR A 36 12.25 0.93 -4.00
CA THR A 36 10.97 0.90 -4.74
C THR A 36 9.90 1.78 -4.06
N SER A 37 9.89 1.83 -2.73
CA SER A 37 8.90 2.57 -1.93
C SER A 37 9.19 4.07 -1.91
N HIS A 38 10.45 4.50 -1.92
CA HIS A 38 10.86 5.90 -2.10
C HIS A 38 10.38 6.48 -3.45
N LYS A 39 10.16 5.62 -4.44
CA LYS A 39 9.58 5.98 -5.74
C LYS A 39 8.07 5.76 -5.81
N SER A 40 7.45 5.29 -4.73
CA SER A 40 6.02 4.99 -4.68
C SER A 40 5.21 6.14 -4.07
N PHE A 41 3.95 6.23 -4.47
CA PHE A 41 2.96 7.17 -3.93
C PHE A 41 2.19 6.47 -2.81
N ILE A 42 2.31 6.95 -1.58
CA ILE A 42 1.72 6.30 -0.40
C ILE A 42 0.38 6.92 -0.03
N CYS A 43 -0.58 6.08 0.36
CA CYS A 43 -1.77 6.54 1.03
C CYS A 43 -1.54 6.67 2.53
N HIS A 44 -1.44 7.90 3.04
CA HIS A 44 -1.27 8.17 4.48
C HIS A 44 -2.43 7.68 5.36
N GLN A 45 -3.57 7.31 4.78
CA GLN A 45 -4.74 6.84 5.52
C GLN A 45 -4.72 5.33 5.78
N CYS A 46 -3.94 4.55 5.03
CA CYS A 46 -3.81 3.10 5.23
C CYS A 46 -2.40 2.53 4.99
N GLY A 47 -1.40 3.39 4.79
CA GLY A 47 -0.01 2.99 4.54
C GLY A 47 0.24 2.31 3.19
N ARG A 48 -0.78 2.20 2.32
CA ARG A 48 -0.66 1.43 1.08
C ARG A 48 0.17 2.18 0.03
N CYS A 49 1.20 1.51 -0.50
CA CYS A 49 2.06 2.04 -1.55
C CYS A 49 1.48 1.79 -2.95
N PHE A 50 1.61 2.77 -3.84
CA PHE A 50 1.23 2.69 -5.24
C PHE A 50 2.40 3.06 -6.15
N THR A 51 2.57 2.34 -7.25
CA THR A 51 3.64 2.63 -8.24
C THR A 51 3.41 3.92 -9.02
N THR A 52 2.18 4.45 -9.05
CA THR A 52 1.83 5.67 -9.80
C THR A 52 0.90 6.59 -9.02
N LYS A 53 1.06 7.91 -9.21
CA LYS A 53 0.22 8.95 -8.58
C LYS A 53 -1.26 8.76 -8.90
N SER A 54 -1.55 8.41 -10.15
CA SER A 54 -2.92 8.14 -10.63
C SER A 54 -3.57 6.97 -9.89
N SER A 55 -2.78 5.95 -9.52
CA SER A 55 -3.29 4.81 -8.74
C SER A 55 -3.60 5.21 -7.30
N LEU A 56 -2.74 6.01 -6.67
CA LEU A 56 -3.02 6.59 -5.35
C LEU A 56 -4.27 7.48 -5.37
N LEU A 57 -4.38 8.38 -6.35
CA LEU A 57 -5.54 9.28 -6.49
C LEU A 57 -6.84 8.50 -6.72
N ARG A 58 -6.80 7.40 -7.47
CA ARG A 58 -7.93 6.48 -7.67
C ARG A 58 -8.28 5.68 -6.42
N HIS A 59 -7.33 5.48 -5.52
CA HIS A 59 -7.53 4.76 -4.28
C HIS A 59 -8.14 5.64 -3.17
N ARG A 60 -7.77 6.93 -3.09
CA ARG A 60 -8.30 7.89 -2.08
C ARG A 60 -9.83 7.84 -1.86
N PRO A 61 -10.69 7.72 -2.90
CA PRO A 61 -12.15 7.68 -2.73
C PRO A 61 -12.65 6.55 -1.82
N ILE A 62 -11.90 5.45 -1.71
CA ILE A 62 -12.27 4.30 -0.88
C ILE A 62 -12.36 4.70 0.59
N HIS A 63 -11.44 5.53 1.07
CA HIS A 63 -11.43 5.96 2.46
C HIS A 63 -12.47 7.04 2.76
N THR A 64 -12.73 7.91 1.80
CA THR A 64 -13.77 8.94 1.95
C THR A 64 -15.18 8.37 1.90
N GLY A 65 -15.36 7.10 1.52
CA GLY A 65 -16.67 6.50 1.28
C GLY A 65 -17.42 7.10 0.08
N LEU A 66 -16.87 8.14 -0.58
CA LEU A 66 -17.50 8.85 -1.68
C LEU A 66 -17.54 7.98 -2.94
N ARG A 67 -18.65 7.25 -3.11
CA ARG A 67 -18.99 6.55 -4.35
C ARG A 67 -19.58 7.54 -5.36
N ARG A 68 -18.70 8.24 -6.06
CA ARG A 68 -19.04 9.34 -6.99
C ARG A 68 -19.82 8.92 -8.23
N PHE A 69 -19.86 7.64 -8.58
CA PHE A 69 -20.45 7.17 -9.83
C PHE A 69 -21.61 6.21 -9.55
N ALA A 70 -22.84 6.71 -9.62
CA ALA A 70 -24.04 5.89 -9.52
C ALA A 70 -24.43 5.31 -10.89
N CYS A 71 -24.95 4.08 -10.90
CA CYS A 71 -25.59 3.48 -12.05
C CYS A 71 -26.98 4.09 -12.26
N SER A 72 -27.29 4.57 -13.46
CA SER A 72 -28.61 5.14 -13.76
C SER A 72 -29.75 4.11 -13.77
N ILE A 73 -29.43 2.82 -13.89
CA ILE A 73 -30.43 1.73 -14.00
C ILE A 73 -30.77 1.16 -12.62
N CYS A 74 -29.77 0.77 -11.83
CA CYS A 74 -29.99 0.10 -10.53
C CYS A 74 -29.50 0.92 -9.32
N GLN A 75 -29.09 2.17 -9.52
CA GLN A 75 -28.58 3.08 -8.47
C GLN A 75 -27.37 2.56 -7.67
N LYS A 76 -26.74 1.49 -8.13
CA LYS A 76 -25.52 0.96 -7.51
C LYS A 76 -24.38 1.96 -7.66
N ALA A 77 -23.78 2.34 -6.54
CA ALA A 77 -22.72 3.35 -6.52
C ALA A 77 -21.31 2.71 -6.57
N PHE A 78 -20.43 3.32 -7.35
CA PHE A 78 -19.05 2.89 -7.60
C PHE A 78 -18.07 4.02 -7.29
N TYR A 79 -16.87 3.64 -6.83
CA TYR A 79 -15.75 4.57 -6.61
C TYR A 79 -15.04 4.98 -7.92
N ARG A 80 -15.34 4.29 -9.03
CA ARG A 80 -14.61 4.38 -10.30
C ARG A 80 -15.57 4.50 -11.48
N LYS A 81 -15.34 5.49 -12.35
CA LYS A 81 -16.14 5.74 -13.56
C LYS A 81 -16.08 4.57 -14.54
N ASP A 82 -14.90 3.99 -14.75
CA ASP A 82 -14.70 2.87 -15.67
C ASP A 82 -15.45 1.62 -15.20
N LYS A 83 -15.48 1.36 -13.88
CA LYS A 83 -16.26 0.27 -13.30
C LYS A 83 -17.76 0.51 -13.41
N CYS A 84 -18.23 1.73 -13.17
CA CYS A 84 -19.63 2.10 -13.39
C CYS A 84 -20.03 1.94 -14.86
N LYS A 85 -19.23 2.45 -15.81
CA LYS A 85 -19.50 2.33 -17.25
C LYS A 85 -19.53 0.87 -17.72
N ALA A 86 -18.59 0.04 -17.26
CA ALA A 86 -18.55 -1.39 -17.58
C ALA A 86 -19.75 -2.14 -16.97
N HIS A 87 -20.20 -1.72 -15.78
CA HIS A 87 -21.40 -2.26 -15.16
C HIS A 87 -22.68 -1.86 -15.93
N ILE A 88 -22.81 -0.59 -16.34
CA ILE A 88 -23.95 -0.13 -17.16
C ILE A 88 -24.02 -0.89 -18.47
N LYS A 89 -22.89 -1.15 -19.13
CA LYS A 89 -22.84 -1.97 -20.36
C LYS A 89 -23.28 -3.43 -20.18
N LYS A 90 -23.30 -3.93 -18.94
CA LYS A 90 -23.67 -5.32 -18.61
C LYS A 90 -25.10 -5.44 -18.09
N HIS A 91 -25.81 -4.32 -17.92
CA HIS A 91 -27.25 -4.35 -17.80
C HIS A 91 -27.86 -4.72 -19.14
#